data_AF-A0A4Q7PC48-F1
#
_entry.id   AF-A0A4Q7PC48-F1
#
_cell.length_a   1.000
_cell.length_b   1.000
_cell.length_c   1.000
_cell.angle_alpha   90.00
_cell.angle_beta   90.00
_cell.angle_gamma   90.00
#
_symmetry.space_group_name_H-M   'P 1'
#
loop_
_entity.id
_entity.type
_entity.pdbx_description
1 polymer ?
#
loop_
_entity_poly.entity_id
_entity_poly.type
_entity_poly.pdbx_seq_one_letter_code
_entity_poly.pdbx_strand_id
1 'polypeptide(L)'
;MTFFSKLFGKRTEPIISPTAPEMEKELIPRDLFIEERDPKFIEGEKTKVEPQSERSLLDRLLDRDYHAMGHKDGYHLKDLGRMDKQVEIIISDFRLAYDKIIQDLDLAMEALKPHLTERMKEEAPELYSRYRISMDYYGQKKQEMYLQKDLAATGEGYIEYSVRCYKAGFIEGFTFYTEEEKMFKHFKLI
;
A
#
# COMPACT_ATOMS: atom_id res chain seq x y z
N MET A 1 32.93 41.35 -24.10
CA MET A 1 32.25 42.14 -23.04
C MET A 1 32.08 41.25 -21.82
N THR A 2 32.98 41.34 -20.84
CA THR A 2 32.78 40.85 -19.47
C THR A 2 33.72 41.66 -18.58
N PHE A 3 33.12 42.55 -17.80
CA PHE A 3 33.77 43.58 -17.02
C PHE A 3 33.35 43.40 -15.55
N PHE A 4 34.34 43.52 -14.66
CA PHE A 4 34.25 43.79 -13.21
C PHE A 4 33.77 42.71 -12.23
N SER A 5 34.75 42.00 -11.66
CA SER A 5 34.81 41.70 -10.23
C SER A 5 36.25 41.88 -9.71
N LYS A 6 36.60 43.13 -9.42
CA LYS A 6 37.70 43.52 -8.51
C LYS A 6 37.05 44.20 -7.29
N LEU A 7 37.84 44.31 -6.21
CA LEU A 7 37.51 44.75 -4.84
C LEU A 7 36.93 43.60 -4.01
N PHE A 8 37.63 42.90 -3.13
CA PHE A 8 38.79 43.20 -2.27
C PHE A 8 39.55 41.86 -2.10
N GLY A 9 40.88 41.73 -2.08
CA GLY A 9 41.88 42.46 -1.30
C GLY A 9 42.76 41.39 -0.62
N LYS A 10 44.00 41.23 -1.10
CA LYS A 10 45.01 40.30 -0.56
C LYS A 10 45.53 40.77 0.81
N ARG A 11 45.76 39.86 1.79
CA ARG A 11 47.04 39.67 2.52
C ARG A 11 46.96 38.63 3.67
N THR A 12 47.78 37.59 3.51
CA THR A 12 48.59 36.79 4.46
C THR A 12 49.25 37.62 5.60
N GLU A 13 49.58 37.18 6.84
CA GLU A 13 49.80 35.90 7.57
C GLU A 13 49.57 36.10 9.13
N PRO A 14 50.18 35.34 10.10
CA PRO A 14 49.56 34.23 10.84
C PRO A 14 49.54 34.43 12.38
N ILE A 15 48.55 33.90 13.11
CA ILE A 15 48.59 33.87 14.59
C ILE A 15 48.05 32.53 15.11
N ILE A 16 49.00 31.65 15.43
CA ILE A 16 49.16 30.87 16.69
C ILE A 16 47.91 30.19 17.29
N SER A 17 48.00 28.86 17.29
CA SER A 17 47.20 27.87 18.02
C SER A 17 47.13 28.11 19.55
N PRO A 18 46.05 27.66 20.20
CA PRO A 18 46.24 26.88 21.42
C PRO A 18 45.51 25.52 21.34
N THR A 19 46.34 24.50 21.21
CA THR A 19 46.30 23.12 21.69
C THR A 19 45.23 22.78 22.76
N ALA A 20 44.40 21.77 22.46
CA ALA A 20 43.93 20.71 23.39
C ALA A 20 43.13 19.63 22.62
N PRO A 21 43.08 18.38 23.12
CA PRO A 21 44.10 17.34 23.05
C PRO A 21 43.86 16.41 21.84
N GLU A 22 44.94 16.00 21.16
CA GLU A 22 44.88 14.84 20.27
C GLU A 22 44.59 13.60 21.12
N MET A 23 43.39 13.04 20.97
CA MET A 23 43.17 11.65 21.33
C MET A 23 44.11 10.81 20.48
N GLU A 24 45.15 10.27 21.12
CA GLU A 24 45.93 9.16 20.59
C GLU A 24 44.94 8.05 20.22
N LYS A 25 44.63 7.95 18.93
CA LYS A 25 44.04 6.75 18.37
C LYS A 25 45.14 5.71 18.45
N GLU A 26 45.06 4.84 19.44
CA GLU A 26 45.81 3.59 19.45
C GLU A 26 45.60 2.92 18.08
N LEU A 27 46.63 2.98 17.25
CA LEU A 27 46.65 2.34 15.95
C LEU A 27 46.72 0.84 16.23
N ILE A 28 45.56 0.19 16.16
CA ILE A 28 45.46 -1.27 16.26
C ILE A 28 46.48 -1.89 15.29
N PRO A 29 47.43 -2.71 15.75
CA PRO A 29 48.43 -3.33 14.91
C PRO A 29 47.76 -4.10 13.77
N ARG A 30 48.19 -3.83 12.52
CA ARG A 30 47.61 -4.46 11.32
C ARG A 30 47.73 -5.98 11.32
N ASP A 31 48.69 -6.51 12.08
CA ASP A 31 48.95 -7.95 12.21
C ASP A 31 47.86 -8.70 13.01
N LEU A 32 46.89 -7.99 13.61
CA LEU A 32 45.69 -8.59 14.23
C LEU A 32 44.57 -8.90 13.23
N PHE A 33 44.65 -8.41 12.00
CA PHE A 33 43.66 -8.66 10.96
C PHE A 33 44.15 -9.78 10.03
N ILE A 34 43.64 -10.99 10.23
CA ILE A 34 44.04 -12.18 9.46
C ILE A 34 43.45 -12.17 8.03
N GLU A 35 42.52 -11.26 7.73
CA GLU A 35 41.95 -11.12 6.38
C GLU A 35 41.88 -9.64 5.96
N GLU A 36 42.69 -9.25 4.97
CA GLU A 36 42.50 -8.02 4.18
C GLU A 36 41.27 -8.20 3.27
N ARG A 37 40.06 -8.15 3.84
CA ARG A 37 38.85 -7.97 3.04
C ARG A 37 38.66 -6.49 2.77
N ASP A 38 38.63 -6.13 1.48
CA ASP A 38 38.25 -4.78 1.03
C ASP A 38 36.86 -4.44 1.64
N PRO A 39 36.71 -3.31 2.34
CA PRO A 39 35.45 -2.94 3.02
C PRO A 39 34.22 -2.92 2.10
N LYS A 40 34.42 -2.90 0.78
CA LYS A 40 33.36 -3.07 -0.22
C LYS A 40 32.69 -4.45 -0.22
N PHE A 41 33.31 -5.48 0.36
CA PHE A 41 32.76 -6.84 0.45
C PHE A 41 32.19 -7.18 1.83
N ILE A 42 32.31 -6.30 2.82
CA ILE A 42 31.76 -6.49 4.18
C ILE A 42 30.29 -6.07 4.22
N GLU A 43 29.90 -5.10 3.39
CA GLU A 43 28.50 -4.83 3.10
C GLU A 43 28.02 -5.80 2.01
N GLY A 44 27.80 -7.06 2.39
CA GLY A 44 27.09 -8.02 1.55
C GLY A 44 25.88 -7.34 0.94
N GLU A 45 25.70 -7.50 -0.37
CA GLU A 45 24.65 -6.90 -1.19
C GLU A 45 23.42 -6.63 -0.33
N LYS A 46 23.30 -5.39 0.15
CA LYS A 46 22.03 -4.87 0.64
C LYS A 46 21.22 -4.72 -0.63
N THR A 47 20.69 -5.84 -1.14
CA THR A 47 19.48 -5.84 -1.94
C THR A 47 18.57 -4.89 -1.19
N LYS A 48 18.39 -3.69 -1.76
CA LYS A 48 17.32 -2.79 -1.36
C LYS A 48 16.05 -3.59 -1.63
N VAL A 49 15.65 -4.39 -0.65
CA VAL A 49 14.27 -4.83 -0.56
C VAL A 49 13.55 -3.52 -0.31
N GLU A 50 13.08 -2.91 -1.39
CA GLU A 50 12.06 -1.87 -1.28
C GLU A 50 11.00 -2.46 -0.35
N PRO A 51 10.62 -1.76 0.73
CA PRO A 51 9.53 -2.23 1.55
C PRO A 51 8.33 -2.33 0.62
N GLN A 52 7.99 -3.56 0.20
CA GLN A 52 6.72 -3.81 -0.45
C GLN A 52 5.70 -3.38 0.59
N SER A 53 5.15 -2.18 0.43
CA SER A 53 4.01 -1.76 1.23
C SER A 53 3.00 -2.88 1.07
N GLU A 54 2.71 -3.60 2.14
CA GLU A 54 1.75 -4.68 2.10
C GLU A 54 0.42 -4.07 1.64
N ARG A 55 0.11 -4.19 0.34
CA ARG A 55 -1.13 -3.64 -0.21
C ARG A 55 -2.29 -4.19 0.60
N SER A 56 -3.22 -3.31 0.99
CA SER A 56 -4.36 -3.71 1.80
C SER A 56 -5.17 -4.77 1.06
N LEU A 57 -5.92 -5.59 1.81
CA LEU A 57 -6.76 -6.62 1.20
C LEU A 57 -7.80 -6.00 0.25
N LEU A 58 -8.33 -4.82 0.62
CA LEU A 58 -9.29 -4.09 -0.20
C LEU A 58 -8.65 -3.60 -1.51
N ASP A 59 -7.43 -3.05 -1.47
CA ASP A 59 -6.73 -2.62 -2.70
C ASP A 59 -6.51 -3.79 -3.65
N ARG A 60 -6.12 -4.95 -3.11
CA ARG A 60 -5.94 -6.17 -3.93
C ARG A 60 -7.24 -6.65 -4.55
N LEU A 61 -8.38 -6.44 -3.89
CA LEU A 61 -9.69 -6.77 -4.46
C LEU A 61 -10.06 -5.78 -5.55
N LEU A 62 -9.94 -4.48 -5.30
CA LEU A 62 -10.24 -3.42 -6.27
C LEU A 62 -9.39 -3.50 -7.55
N ASP A 63 -8.13 -3.94 -7.43
CA ASP A 63 -7.21 -4.08 -8.57
C ASP A 63 -7.47 -5.32 -9.44
N ARG A 64 -8.38 -6.23 -9.06
CA ARG A 64 -8.64 -7.45 -9.85
C ARG A 64 -9.35 -7.13 -11.15
N ASP A 65 -8.95 -7.84 -12.21
CA ASP A 65 -9.67 -7.82 -13.49
C ASP A 65 -10.93 -8.69 -13.42
N TYR A 66 -11.99 -8.13 -12.83
CA TYR A 66 -13.28 -8.78 -12.72
C TYR A 66 -13.92 -9.05 -14.08
N HIS A 67 -13.63 -8.24 -15.09
CA HIS A 67 -14.16 -8.44 -16.42
C HIS A 67 -13.59 -9.71 -17.06
N ALA A 68 -12.26 -9.86 -17.06
CA ALA A 68 -11.61 -11.08 -17.57
C ALA A 68 -12.03 -12.32 -16.78
N MET A 69 -12.18 -12.21 -15.46
CA MET A 69 -12.70 -13.28 -14.62
C MET A 69 -14.12 -13.68 -15.04
N GLY A 70 -15.02 -12.70 -15.17
CA GLY A 70 -16.38 -12.90 -15.63
C GLY A 70 -16.42 -13.56 -17.01
N HIS A 71 -15.68 -13.02 -17.98
CA HIS A 71 -15.62 -13.56 -19.34
C HIS A 71 -15.22 -15.02 -19.38
N LYS A 72 -14.16 -15.38 -18.66
CA LYS A 72 -13.71 -16.77 -18.55
C LYS A 72 -14.80 -17.67 -17.95
N ASP A 73 -15.42 -17.23 -16.86
CA ASP A 73 -16.45 -18.03 -16.18
C ASP A 73 -17.71 -18.18 -17.05
N GLY A 74 -18.14 -17.12 -17.73
CA GLY A 74 -19.29 -17.13 -18.65
C GLY A 74 -19.11 -18.11 -19.80
N TYR A 75 -17.92 -18.12 -20.40
CA TYR A 75 -17.57 -19.02 -21.49
C TYR A 75 -17.54 -20.50 -21.05
N HIS A 76 -16.99 -20.79 -19.86
CA HIS A 76 -16.80 -22.16 -19.40
C HIS A 76 -18.02 -22.74 -18.67
N LEU A 77 -18.65 -21.99 -17.75
CA LEU A 77 -19.68 -22.49 -16.84
C LEU A 77 -21.07 -22.54 -17.48
N LYS A 78 -21.37 -21.58 -18.38
CA LYS A 78 -22.58 -21.58 -19.21
C LYS A 78 -23.90 -21.59 -18.42
N ASP A 79 -23.88 -21.07 -17.20
CA ASP A 79 -25.01 -21.08 -16.27
C ASP A 79 -25.13 -19.73 -15.57
N LEU A 80 -26.22 -19.01 -15.86
CA LEU A 80 -26.50 -17.71 -15.23
C LEU A 80 -26.67 -17.83 -13.71
N GLY A 81 -27.14 -18.97 -13.18
CA GLY A 81 -27.20 -19.21 -11.74
C GLY A 81 -25.82 -19.32 -11.09
N ARG A 82 -24.77 -19.66 -11.86
CA ARG A 82 -23.37 -19.61 -11.37
C ARG A 82 -22.83 -18.19 -11.33
N MET A 83 -23.29 -17.31 -12.23
CA MET A 83 -22.93 -15.89 -12.20
C MET A 83 -23.35 -15.27 -10.86
N ASP A 84 -24.61 -15.45 -10.46
CA ASP A 84 -25.11 -14.84 -9.21
C ASP A 84 -24.39 -15.37 -7.98
N LYS A 85 -24.11 -16.69 -7.91
CA LYS A 85 -23.30 -17.27 -6.83
C LYS A 85 -21.89 -16.70 -6.77
N GLN A 86 -21.26 -16.44 -7.92
CA GLN A 86 -19.93 -15.84 -7.93
C GLN A 86 -19.98 -14.37 -7.50
N VAL A 87 -21.05 -13.65 -7.84
CA VAL A 87 -21.28 -12.29 -7.33
C VAL A 87 -21.41 -12.29 -5.80
N GLU A 88 -22.14 -13.25 -5.22
CA GLU A 88 -22.23 -13.42 -3.76
C GLU A 88 -20.85 -13.67 -3.12
N ILE A 89 -19.99 -14.46 -3.76
CA ILE A 89 -18.61 -14.70 -3.31
C ILE A 89 -17.80 -13.39 -3.36
N ILE A 90 -17.89 -12.63 -4.45
CA ILE A 90 -17.21 -11.33 -4.57
C ILE A 90 -17.69 -10.40 -3.45
N ILE A 91 -18.99 -10.32 -3.20
CA ILE A 91 -19.57 -9.54 -2.10
C ILE A 91 -19.00 -9.96 -0.75
N SER A 92 -18.95 -11.27 -0.49
CA SER A 92 -18.39 -11.82 0.76
C SER A 92 -16.94 -11.43 0.97
N ASP A 93 -16.10 -11.53 -0.08
CA ASP A 93 -14.68 -11.16 -0.01
C ASP A 93 -14.48 -9.69 0.34
N PHE A 94 -15.26 -8.78 -0.26
CA PHE A 94 -15.21 -7.35 0.07
C PHE A 94 -15.68 -7.08 1.51
N ARG A 95 -16.73 -7.76 1.98
CA ARG A 95 -17.20 -7.61 3.37
C ARG A 95 -16.14 -8.04 4.38
N LEU A 96 -15.43 -9.13 4.10
CA LEU A 96 -14.29 -9.55 4.91
C LEU A 96 -13.15 -8.53 4.91
N ALA A 97 -12.88 -7.90 3.76
CA ALA A 97 -11.90 -6.83 3.66
C ALA A 97 -12.28 -5.60 4.49
N TYR A 98 -13.56 -5.18 4.46
CA TYR A 98 -14.04 -4.09 5.31
C TYR A 98 -13.95 -4.44 6.79
N ASP A 99 -14.31 -5.66 7.18
CA ASP A 99 -14.19 -6.11 8.58
C ASP A 99 -12.76 -6.04 9.09
N LYS A 100 -11.80 -6.44 8.26
CA LYS A 100 -10.39 -6.32 8.59
C LYS A 100 -9.97 -4.85 8.78
N ILE A 101 -10.36 -3.97 7.86
CA ILE A 101 -10.03 -2.53 7.96
C ILE A 101 -10.66 -1.92 9.23
N ILE A 102 -11.90 -2.26 9.53
CA ILE A 102 -12.59 -1.80 10.75
C ILE A 102 -11.83 -2.25 12.00
N GLN A 103 -11.37 -3.51 12.03
CA GLN A 103 -10.55 -4.03 13.12
C GLN A 103 -9.20 -3.30 13.24
N ASP A 104 -8.52 -3.05 12.12
CA ASP A 104 -7.24 -2.33 12.10
C ASP A 104 -7.42 -0.87 12.59
N LEU A 105 -8.52 -0.21 12.22
CA LEU A 105 -8.89 1.11 12.72
C LEU A 105 -9.17 1.10 14.23
N ASP A 106 -9.86 0.08 14.74
CA ASP A 106 -10.10 -0.09 16.18
C ASP A 106 -8.79 -0.24 16.95
N LEU A 107 -7.87 -1.07 16.46
CA LEU A 107 -6.55 -1.23 17.07
C LEU A 107 -5.76 0.09 17.07
N ALA A 108 -5.79 0.84 15.96
CA ALA A 108 -5.14 2.15 15.88
C ALA A 108 -5.74 3.17 16.86
N MET A 109 -7.07 3.18 17.01
CA MET A 109 -7.77 4.03 17.98
C MET A 109 -7.43 3.65 19.42
N GLU A 110 -7.45 2.35 19.76
CA GLU A 110 -7.06 1.86 21.09
C GLU A 110 -5.61 2.24 21.43
N ALA A 111 -4.69 2.17 20.47
CA ALA A 111 -3.30 2.58 20.66
C ALA A 111 -3.15 4.08 20.97
N LEU A 112 -4.06 4.93 20.50
CA LEU A 112 -4.04 6.37 20.77
C LEU A 112 -4.65 6.75 22.12
N LYS A 113 -5.56 5.95 22.69
CA LYS A 113 -6.27 6.29 23.93
C LYS A 113 -5.36 6.63 25.12
N PRO A 114 -4.27 5.89 25.41
CA PRO A 114 -3.39 6.20 26.53
C PRO A 114 -2.72 7.56 26.44
N HIS A 115 -2.61 8.13 25.23
CA HIS A 115 -2.00 9.43 24.98
C HIS A 115 -2.98 10.61 25.11
N LEU A 116 -4.28 10.33 25.23
CA LEU A 116 -5.33 11.36 25.36
C LEU A 116 -5.70 11.57 26.84
N THR A 117 -4.74 12.00 27.65
CA THR A 117 -4.95 12.29 29.08
C THR A 117 -4.93 13.80 29.35
N GLU A 118 -5.56 14.25 30.43
CA GLU A 118 -5.51 15.67 30.84
C GLU A 118 -4.08 16.12 31.12
N ARG A 119 -3.24 15.24 31.69
CA ARG A 119 -1.81 15.51 31.88
C ARG A 119 -1.10 15.79 30.55
N MET A 120 -1.36 14.98 29.51
CA MET A 120 -0.78 15.20 28.18
C MET A 120 -1.25 16.51 27.54
N LYS A 121 -2.51 16.89 27.78
CA LYS A 121 -3.10 18.14 27.29
C LYS A 121 -2.47 19.37 27.95
N GLU A 122 -2.09 19.27 29.22
CA GLU A 122 -1.37 20.34 29.95
C GLU A 122 0.12 20.39 29.59
N GLU A 123 0.80 19.25 29.56
CA GLU A 123 2.25 19.17 29.33
C GLU A 123 2.64 19.33 27.85
N ALA A 124 1.79 18.89 26.92
CA ALA A 124 2.06 18.86 25.48
C ALA A 124 0.78 19.09 24.63
N PRO A 125 0.17 20.29 24.68
CA PRO A 125 -1.12 20.57 24.06
C PRO A 125 -1.16 20.36 22.55
N GLU A 126 -0.07 20.66 21.84
CA GLU A 126 0.02 20.43 20.39
C GLU A 126 -0.03 18.95 20.03
N LEU A 127 0.69 18.12 20.78
CA LEU A 127 0.75 16.68 20.54
C LEU A 127 -0.58 16.01 20.92
N TYR A 128 -1.20 16.45 22.01
CA TYR A 128 -2.58 16.07 22.37
C TYR A 128 -3.56 16.40 21.24
N SER A 129 -3.49 17.61 20.68
CA SER A 129 -4.34 18.02 19.56
C SER A 129 -4.15 17.12 18.33
N ARG A 130 -2.90 16.78 17.98
CA ARG A 130 -2.61 15.87 16.86
C ARG A 130 -3.18 14.46 17.08
N TYR A 131 -3.04 13.91 18.28
CA TYR A 131 -3.61 12.60 18.61
C TYR A 131 -5.14 12.64 18.58
N ARG A 132 -5.75 13.74 19.03
CA ARG A 132 -7.21 13.91 18.98
C ARG A 132 -7.72 13.98 17.54
N ILE A 133 -7.06 14.76 16.69
CA ILE A 133 -7.39 14.83 15.24
C ILE A 133 -7.26 13.45 14.59
N SER A 134 -6.22 12.69 14.95
CA SER A 134 -6.01 11.34 14.42
C SER A 134 -7.13 10.37 14.89
N MET A 135 -7.52 10.45 16.16
CA MET A 135 -8.64 9.68 16.72
C MET A 135 -9.96 10.01 16.00
N ASP A 136 -10.25 11.29 15.78
CA ASP A 136 -11.46 11.73 15.08
C ASP A 136 -11.45 11.27 13.61
N TYR A 137 -10.29 11.34 12.94
CA TYR A 137 -10.10 10.84 11.58
C TYR A 137 -10.36 9.33 11.48
N TYR A 138 -9.75 8.52 12.37
CA TYR A 138 -10.00 7.08 12.39
C TYR A 138 -11.45 6.75 12.70
N GLY A 139 -12.09 7.51 13.60
CA GLY A 139 -13.52 7.37 13.89
C GLY A 139 -14.40 7.63 12.66
N GLN A 140 -14.13 8.69 11.90
CA GLN A 140 -14.85 8.99 10.65
C GLN A 140 -14.62 7.90 9.60
N LYS A 141 -13.38 7.45 9.43
CA LYS A 141 -13.04 6.37 8.51
C LYS A 141 -13.72 5.06 8.88
N LYS A 142 -13.82 4.75 10.17
CA LYS A 142 -14.53 3.56 10.65
C LYS A 142 -16.02 3.61 10.27
N GLN A 143 -16.68 4.75 10.45
CA GLN A 143 -18.08 4.94 10.05
C GLN A 143 -18.27 4.81 8.54
N GLU A 144 -17.35 5.37 7.75
CA GLU A 144 -17.34 5.18 6.30
C GLU A 144 -17.24 3.70 5.92
N MET A 145 -16.35 2.93 6.56
CA MET A 145 -16.20 1.50 6.28
C MET A 145 -17.43 0.67 6.68
N TYR A 146 -18.12 1.01 7.77
CA TYR A 146 -19.41 0.38 8.10
C TYR A 146 -20.45 0.63 7.01
N LEU A 147 -20.58 1.88 6.55
CA LEU A 147 -21.50 2.21 5.46
C LEU A 147 -21.15 1.43 4.17
N GLN A 148 -19.87 1.37 3.79
CA GLN A 148 -19.45 0.61 2.61
C GLN A 148 -19.71 -0.90 2.77
N LYS A 149 -19.54 -1.45 3.97
CA LYS A 149 -19.87 -2.86 4.26
C LYS A 149 -21.36 -3.15 4.10
N ASP A 150 -22.21 -2.23 4.54
CA ASP A 150 -23.67 -2.37 4.41
C ASP A 150 -24.11 -2.25 2.94
N LEU A 151 -23.59 -1.26 2.21
CA LEU A 151 -23.83 -1.10 0.76
C LEU A 151 -23.32 -2.32 -0.04
N ALA A 152 -22.20 -2.93 0.39
CA ALA A 152 -21.68 -4.11 -0.29
C ALA A 152 -22.65 -5.30 -0.23
N ALA A 153 -23.54 -5.38 0.76
CA ALA A 153 -24.54 -6.45 0.84
C ALA A 153 -25.52 -6.44 -0.34
N THR A 154 -25.77 -5.27 -0.94
CA THR A 154 -26.59 -5.10 -2.14
C THR A 154 -25.76 -5.03 -3.43
N GLY A 155 -24.43 -5.18 -3.33
CA GLY A 155 -23.51 -5.02 -4.46
C GLY A 155 -23.28 -3.55 -4.86
N GLU A 156 -23.56 -2.61 -3.96
CA GLU A 156 -23.40 -1.16 -4.15
C GLU A 156 -22.18 -0.62 -3.39
N GLY A 157 -21.84 0.65 -3.60
CA GLY A 157 -20.66 1.28 -2.96
C GLY A 157 -19.38 0.96 -3.72
N TYR A 158 -18.24 0.87 -3.03
CA TYR A 158 -16.94 0.68 -3.71
C TYR A 158 -16.83 -0.64 -4.50
N ILE A 159 -17.58 -1.67 -4.10
CA ILE A 159 -17.62 -2.96 -4.80
C ILE A 159 -18.40 -2.90 -6.13
N GLU A 160 -19.25 -1.88 -6.33
CA GLU A 160 -20.20 -1.82 -7.43
C GLU A 160 -19.54 -1.99 -8.80
N TYR A 161 -18.42 -1.30 -9.03
CA TYR A 161 -17.66 -1.40 -10.26
C TYR A 161 -17.20 -2.86 -10.52
N SER A 162 -16.66 -3.51 -9.49
CA SER A 162 -16.18 -4.90 -9.56
C SER A 162 -17.30 -5.87 -9.93
N VAL A 163 -18.47 -5.73 -9.30
CA VAL A 163 -19.66 -6.56 -9.57
C VAL A 163 -20.19 -6.33 -10.99
N ARG A 164 -20.28 -5.06 -11.42
CA ARG A 164 -20.74 -4.71 -12.77
C ARG A 164 -19.78 -5.25 -13.84
N CYS A 165 -18.47 -5.08 -13.66
CA CYS A 165 -17.46 -5.60 -14.56
C CYS A 165 -17.50 -7.13 -14.66
N TYR A 166 -17.65 -7.82 -13.52
CA TYR A 166 -17.81 -9.27 -13.52
C TYR A 166 -19.04 -9.73 -14.30
N LYS A 167 -20.22 -9.15 -14.02
CA LYS A 167 -21.46 -9.49 -14.73
C LYS A 167 -21.36 -9.22 -16.22
N ALA A 168 -20.80 -8.08 -16.62
CA ALA A 168 -20.61 -7.73 -18.03
C ALA A 168 -19.70 -8.73 -18.75
N GLY A 169 -18.54 -9.04 -18.16
CA GLY A 169 -17.63 -10.05 -18.71
C GLY A 169 -18.32 -11.41 -18.83
N PHE A 170 -19.06 -11.85 -17.80
CA PHE A 170 -19.78 -13.12 -17.82
C PHE A 170 -20.78 -13.21 -18.97
N ILE A 171 -21.59 -12.17 -19.17
CA ILE A 171 -22.56 -12.11 -20.27
C ILE A 171 -21.85 -12.18 -21.63
N GLU A 172 -20.75 -11.46 -21.80
CA GLU A 172 -19.95 -11.49 -23.03
C GLU A 172 -19.39 -12.89 -23.31
N GLY A 173 -18.70 -13.50 -22.33
CA GLY A 173 -18.14 -14.83 -22.48
C GLY A 173 -19.21 -15.91 -22.74
N PHE A 174 -20.37 -15.79 -22.10
CA PHE A 174 -21.52 -16.65 -22.37
C PHE A 174 -22.02 -16.48 -23.81
N THR A 175 -22.18 -15.23 -24.26
CA THR A 175 -22.64 -14.92 -25.62
C THR A 175 -21.68 -15.50 -26.65
N PHE A 176 -20.38 -15.28 -26.48
CA PHE A 176 -19.33 -15.81 -27.35
C PHE A 176 -19.42 -17.33 -27.49
N TYR A 177 -19.58 -18.05 -26.37
CA TYR A 177 -19.80 -19.50 -26.41
C TYR A 177 -21.04 -19.90 -27.22
N THR A 178 -22.17 -19.20 -27.01
CA THR A 178 -23.41 -19.52 -27.74
C THR A 178 -23.29 -19.27 -29.24
N GLU A 179 -22.52 -18.27 -29.65
CA GLU A 179 -22.25 -17.97 -31.05
C GLU A 179 -21.38 -19.06 -31.69
N GLU A 180 -20.30 -19.47 -31.01
CA GLU A 180 -19.46 -20.60 -31.47
C GLU A 180 -20.29 -21.87 -31.66
N GLU A 181 -21.12 -22.24 -30.67
CA GLU A 181 -22.02 -23.40 -30.76
C GLU A 181 -22.96 -23.34 -31.96
N LYS A 182 -23.52 -22.16 -32.28
CA LYS A 182 -24.42 -21.97 -33.44
C LYS A 182 -23.67 -22.14 -34.76
N MET A 183 -22.45 -21.62 -34.85
CA MET A 183 -21.60 -21.73 -36.03
C MET A 183 -21.20 -23.18 -36.28
N PHE A 184 -20.67 -23.88 -35.28
CA PHE A 184 -20.21 -25.27 -35.44
C PHE A 184 -21.34 -26.28 -35.67
N LYS A 185 -22.56 -26.02 -35.20
CA LYS A 185 -23.73 -26.86 -35.52
C LYS A 185 -24.13 -26.79 -36.99
N HIS A 186 -23.96 -25.64 -37.65
CA HIS A 186 -24.24 -25.51 -39.09
C HIS A 186 -23.26 -26.30 -39.96
N PHE A 187 -22.01 -26.45 -39.52
CA PHE A 187 -21.00 -27.22 -40.27
C PHE A 187 -21.12 -28.74 -40.17
N LYS A 188 -21.95 -29.28 -39.26
CA LYS A 188 -22.18 -30.74 -39.12
C LYS A 188 -23.35 -31.27 -39.96
N LEU A 189 -24.02 -30.43 -40.73
CA LEU A 189 -25.19 -30.79 -41.56
C LEU A 189 -24.87 -30.91 -43.07
N ILE A 190 -23.58 -30.94 -43.44
CA ILE A 190 -23.07 -31.18 -44.80
C ILE A 190 -22.25 -32.46 -44.77
#